data_AF-U4UM51-F1
#
_entry.id   AF-U4UM51-F1
#
_cell.length_a   1.000
_cell.length_b   1.000
_cell.length_c   1.000
_cell.angle_alpha   90.00
_cell.angle_beta   90.00
_cell.angle_gamma   90.00
#
_symmetry.space_group_name_H-M   'P 1'
#
loop_
_entity.id
_entity.type
_entity.pdbx_description
1 polymer ?
#
loop_
_entity_poly.entity_id
_entity_poly.type
_entity_poly.pdbx_seq_one_letter_code
_entity_poly.pdbx_strand_id
1 'polypeptide(L)'
;MKTLPVIMPSDPDVSYELDLGEPPQELMEWAKENIRENPDTRCLIIEDFRDIIYARGECTPHRTDDEFLLRFLRGRKFNMESAYRLFVNYYNFKEDNPEFFDGVNLKSLLRIGCDDLITVPPYRDQNGRRILLYRMGNWDTEKYSVTNIFQATMAILELAILEPRAQILGGIGFFDMQNLTLQQAYHMTPSVAHKIVQILVTSFPMKIYAIHVVFQPWIFDVVYKVIHPLLNGAMKDRVFFHGEDMESLHKHIDPKHLPEKYGGRHPDYGYAPWIEGFGKSEEIKEELRSLGYKIDENDYEEYKSDSEKSEKMEQIKSTVVQNLHAIEELNENDVELSPQINLKEPDLDDPILKWAERNIAEDPNNKIELIEELKDMIFERGECEPHRMDDAFLLRFLRARHFIVRMAHRLMVNYYTFRETNPTYFSNIDYSKLLELGEAEIFTVPPYVDQNGRRLLYFRIENWNTSQFTPDELFQAIIFLINAAILEPKHQILGGICIIDVNNLGAGHAWYLTPKIAKSMVAVGYSSLPHRIEAVHIVNGSKLFDYAFGLLKPLLPEYVRQKIIIHSDLDSLHKWVLPKYLPKRYGGIHKDYRYNEWLSTVSNNEDLLEEIESYGYTGGKDFLKSL
;
A
#
# COMPACT_ATOMS: atom_id res chain seq x y z
N MET A 1 2.42 32.82 -16.34
CA MET A 1 1.47 32.96 -15.22
C MET A 1 2.28 33.17 -13.96
N LYS A 2 2.07 34.28 -13.24
CA LYS A 2 2.72 34.52 -11.94
C LYS A 2 2.08 33.58 -10.91
N THR A 3 2.82 32.60 -10.43
CA THR A 3 2.44 31.77 -9.27
C THR A 3 2.45 32.66 -8.03
N LEU A 4 1.31 32.74 -7.33
CA LEU A 4 1.22 33.38 -6.02
C LEU A 4 2.07 32.56 -5.01
N PRO A 5 2.83 33.21 -4.11
CA PRO A 5 3.58 32.49 -3.09
C PRO A 5 2.60 31.86 -2.09
N VAL A 6 2.68 30.54 -1.95
CA VAL A 6 1.99 29.80 -0.89
C VAL A 6 2.73 30.10 0.42
N ILE A 7 2.08 30.78 1.35
CA ILE A 7 2.64 31.06 2.67
C ILE A 7 2.38 29.83 3.53
N MET A 8 3.35 28.91 3.55
CA MET A 8 3.32 27.72 4.40
C MET A 8 3.53 28.08 5.88
N PRO A 9 3.06 27.27 6.85
CA PRO A 9 3.33 27.46 8.28
C PRO A 9 4.83 27.53 8.57
N SER A 10 5.22 28.26 9.61
CA SER A 10 6.63 28.39 10.04
C SER A 10 7.17 27.07 10.60
N ASP A 11 7.83 26.29 9.74
CA ASP A 11 8.66 25.13 10.08
C ASP A 11 9.87 25.59 10.93
N PRO A 12 10.38 24.81 11.90
CA PRO A 12 11.72 25.04 12.43
C PRO A 12 12.73 25.26 11.29
N ASP A 13 13.55 26.31 11.41
CA ASP A 13 14.54 26.70 10.40
C ASP A 13 15.54 25.57 10.06
N VAL A 14 15.65 24.52 10.90
CA VAL A 14 16.58 23.39 10.78
C VAL A 14 15.94 22.10 11.35
N SER A 15 15.74 21.08 10.51
CA SER A 15 15.31 19.72 10.89
C SER A 15 15.93 18.63 10.00
N TYR A 16 16.52 17.63 10.67
CA TYR A 16 17.07 16.43 10.04
C TYR A 16 16.05 15.30 9.87
N GLU A 17 14.85 15.44 10.41
CA GLU A 17 13.81 14.41 10.33
C GLU A 17 13.12 14.43 8.96
N LEU A 18 12.66 13.26 8.50
CA LEU A 18 11.80 13.15 7.33
C LEU A 18 10.34 13.47 7.73
N ASP A 19 9.68 14.29 6.92
CA ASP A 19 8.26 14.61 7.06
C ASP A 19 7.44 13.45 6.44
N LEU A 20 7.23 12.38 7.21
CA LEU A 20 6.49 11.18 6.79
C LEU A 20 4.97 11.27 7.07
N GLY A 21 4.55 12.31 7.80
CA GLY A 21 3.16 12.51 8.18
C GLY A 21 2.29 12.94 7.01
N GLU A 22 0.99 13.08 7.27
CA GLU A 22 0.08 13.67 6.29
C GLU A 22 0.48 15.11 5.97
N PRO A 23 0.48 15.51 4.68
CA PRO A 23 0.76 16.89 4.31
C PRO A 23 -0.22 17.86 4.98
N PRO A 24 0.23 19.07 5.35
CA PRO A 24 -0.67 20.12 5.85
C PRO A 24 -1.81 20.40 4.86
N GLN A 25 -2.98 20.76 5.38
CA GLN A 25 -4.19 21.02 4.58
C GLN A 25 -3.94 22.00 3.43
N GLU A 26 -3.19 23.08 3.66
CA GLU A 26 -2.83 24.06 2.63
C GLU A 26 -2.04 23.44 1.47
N LEU A 27 -1.15 22.50 1.76
CA LEU A 27 -0.40 21.77 0.74
C LEU A 27 -1.29 20.80 -0.02
N MET A 28 -2.30 20.22 0.65
CA MET A 28 -3.30 19.36 0.01
C MET A 28 -4.22 20.14 -0.93
N GLU A 29 -4.63 21.35 -0.55
CA GLU A 29 -5.39 22.27 -1.40
C GLU A 29 -4.56 22.69 -2.62
N TRP A 30 -3.29 23.07 -2.40
CA TRP A 30 -2.37 23.35 -3.49
C TRP A 30 -2.22 22.14 -4.42
N ALA A 31 -2.14 20.92 -3.87
CA ALA A 31 -2.01 19.70 -4.66
C ALA A 31 -3.25 19.43 -5.52
N LYS A 32 -4.45 19.66 -4.97
CA LYS A 32 -5.72 19.57 -5.70
C LYS A 32 -5.72 20.49 -6.93
N GLU A 33 -5.29 21.73 -6.77
CA GLU A 33 -5.28 22.73 -7.85
C GLU A 33 -4.14 22.51 -8.88
N ASN A 34 -2.94 22.15 -8.42
CA ASN A 34 -1.73 22.20 -9.25
C ASN A 34 -1.27 20.85 -9.79
N ILE A 35 -1.63 19.76 -9.10
CA ILE A 35 -1.28 18.39 -9.49
C ILE A 35 -2.49 17.46 -9.60
N ARG A 36 -3.71 17.99 -9.51
CA ARG A 36 -4.98 17.26 -9.70
C ARG A 36 -5.19 16.13 -8.71
N GLU A 37 -4.58 16.23 -7.53
CA GLU A 37 -4.79 15.29 -6.44
C GLU A 37 -6.10 15.64 -5.73
N ASN A 38 -7.23 15.17 -6.24
CA ASN A 38 -8.51 15.33 -5.53
C ASN A 38 -8.67 14.24 -4.47
N PRO A 39 -8.78 14.57 -3.16
CA PRO A 39 -8.97 13.58 -2.09
C PRO A 39 -10.12 12.61 -2.39
N ASP A 40 -11.24 13.10 -2.90
CA ASP A 40 -12.46 12.34 -3.17
C ASP A 40 -12.27 11.24 -4.25
N THR A 41 -11.31 11.44 -5.17
CA THR A 41 -11.04 10.48 -6.26
C THR A 41 -9.69 9.79 -6.12
N ARG A 42 -8.92 10.09 -5.08
CA ARG A 42 -7.53 9.62 -4.93
C ARG A 42 -7.46 8.09 -4.90
N CYS A 43 -8.25 7.47 -4.01
CA CYS A 43 -8.24 6.01 -3.82
C CYS A 43 -8.61 5.27 -5.12
N LEU A 44 -9.60 5.78 -5.86
CA LEU A 44 -9.95 5.23 -7.17
C LEU A 44 -8.80 5.31 -8.16
N ILE A 45 -8.17 6.48 -8.30
CA ILE A 45 -7.08 6.65 -9.28
C ILE A 45 -5.93 5.71 -8.92
N ILE A 46 -5.66 5.47 -7.63
CA ILE A 46 -4.66 4.49 -7.21
C ILE A 46 -5.07 3.07 -7.60
N GLU A 47 -6.34 2.69 -7.42
CA GLU A 47 -6.86 1.38 -7.82
C GLU A 47 -6.80 1.19 -9.35
N ASP A 48 -7.27 2.16 -10.13
CA ASP A 48 -7.17 2.15 -11.60
C ASP A 48 -5.70 2.05 -12.05
N PHE A 49 -4.81 2.74 -11.35
CA PHE A 49 -3.38 2.69 -11.65
C PHE A 49 -2.80 1.30 -11.41
N ARG A 50 -3.18 0.68 -10.29
CA ARG A 50 -2.82 -0.69 -9.94
C ARG A 50 -3.36 -1.69 -10.97
N ASP A 51 -4.61 -1.55 -11.39
CA ASP A 51 -5.24 -2.37 -12.43
C ASP A 51 -4.48 -2.27 -13.76
N ILE A 52 -4.10 -1.07 -14.19
CA ILE A 52 -3.32 -0.85 -15.42
C ILE A 52 -1.94 -1.52 -15.32
N ILE A 53 -1.27 -1.42 -14.17
CA ILE A 53 0.01 -2.08 -13.93
C ILE A 53 -0.12 -3.58 -14.11
N TYR A 54 -1.13 -4.20 -13.49
CA TYR A 54 -1.37 -5.64 -13.62
C TYR A 54 -1.82 -6.06 -15.02
N ALA A 55 -2.71 -5.30 -15.65
CA ALA A 55 -3.28 -5.65 -16.95
C ALA A 55 -2.25 -5.59 -18.08
N ARG A 56 -1.33 -4.62 -18.05
CA ARG A 56 -0.29 -4.49 -19.07
C ARG A 56 0.94 -5.37 -18.80
N GLY A 57 1.31 -5.57 -17.54
CA GLY A 57 2.36 -6.52 -17.15
C GLY A 57 3.75 -6.24 -17.76
N GLU A 58 4.08 -4.98 -18.06
CA GLU A 58 5.37 -4.61 -18.67
C GLU A 58 6.57 -4.61 -17.70
N CYS A 59 6.31 -4.66 -16.39
CA CYS A 59 7.34 -4.79 -15.35
C CYS A 59 6.81 -5.60 -14.18
N THR A 60 7.71 -6.10 -13.32
CA THR A 60 7.35 -6.85 -12.11
C THR A 60 7.64 -6.00 -10.88
N PRO A 61 6.66 -5.24 -10.37
CA PRO A 61 6.90 -4.38 -9.22
C PRO A 61 7.08 -5.18 -7.94
N HIS A 62 7.99 -4.70 -7.08
CA HIS A 62 8.21 -5.29 -5.75
C HIS A 62 7.05 -5.01 -4.78
N ARG A 63 6.29 -3.92 -4.99
CA ARG A 63 5.10 -3.53 -4.21
C ARG A 63 4.17 -2.63 -5.04
N THR A 64 2.90 -2.57 -4.65
CA THR A 64 1.85 -1.77 -5.32
C THR A 64 0.83 -1.20 -4.33
N ASP A 65 1.20 -1.03 -3.06
CA ASP A 65 0.40 -0.31 -2.06
C ASP A 65 0.25 1.18 -2.41
N ASP A 66 -0.75 1.81 -1.77
CA ASP A 66 -1.19 3.16 -2.09
C ASP A 66 -0.08 4.20 -1.92
N GLU A 67 0.70 4.11 -0.85
CA GLU A 67 1.78 5.06 -0.56
C GLU A 67 2.88 5.02 -1.64
N PHE A 68 3.28 3.80 -2.04
CA PHE A 68 4.25 3.61 -3.11
C PHE A 68 3.73 4.12 -4.46
N LEU A 69 2.50 3.76 -4.83
CA LEU A 69 1.89 4.16 -6.11
C LEU A 69 1.66 5.68 -6.20
N LEU A 70 1.34 6.34 -5.08
CA LEU A 70 1.15 7.78 -5.01
C LEU A 70 2.38 8.56 -5.47
N ARG A 71 3.60 8.05 -5.25
CA ARG A 71 4.85 8.69 -5.69
C ARG A 71 4.82 8.98 -7.20
N PHE A 72 4.37 7.99 -7.98
CA PHE A 72 4.29 8.06 -9.44
C PHE A 72 3.15 8.97 -9.92
N LEU A 73 1.97 8.84 -9.30
CA LEU A 73 0.81 9.68 -9.61
C LEU A 73 1.10 11.15 -9.32
N ARG A 74 1.60 11.48 -8.12
CA ARG A 74 2.01 12.84 -7.75
C ARG A 74 3.11 13.35 -8.68
N GLY A 75 4.13 12.53 -8.94
CA GLY A 75 5.23 12.81 -9.87
C GLY A 75 4.77 13.14 -11.29
N ARG A 76 3.57 12.71 -11.70
CA ARG A 76 2.96 12.97 -13.00
C ARG A 76 1.61 13.68 -12.96
N LYS A 77 1.35 14.42 -11.87
CA LYS A 77 0.16 15.26 -11.72
C LYS A 77 -1.15 14.50 -11.94
N PHE A 78 -1.20 13.28 -11.41
CA PHE A 78 -2.32 12.34 -11.52
C PHE A 78 -2.72 12.05 -12.98
N ASN A 79 -1.80 12.25 -13.93
CA ASN A 79 -1.99 11.78 -15.31
C ASN A 79 -1.63 10.29 -15.37
N MET A 80 -2.66 9.45 -15.52
CA MET A 80 -2.54 7.99 -15.46
C MET A 80 -1.49 7.41 -16.42
N GLU A 81 -1.58 7.75 -17.71
CA GLU A 81 -0.67 7.19 -18.73
C GLU A 81 0.79 7.61 -18.49
N SER A 82 1.01 8.88 -18.11
CA SER A 82 2.34 9.37 -17.80
C SER A 82 2.91 8.76 -16.52
N ALA A 83 2.05 8.57 -15.50
CA ALA A 83 2.42 7.89 -14.25
C ALA A 83 2.81 6.44 -14.51
N TYR A 84 2.06 5.74 -15.36
CA TYR A 84 2.34 4.36 -15.75
C TYR A 84 3.66 4.26 -16.51
N ARG A 85 3.88 5.18 -17.46
CA ARG A 85 5.14 5.17 -18.20
C ARG A 85 6.35 5.45 -17.31
N LEU A 86 6.22 6.37 -16.34
CA LEU A 86 7.25 6.60 -15.33
C LEU A 86 7.46 5.36 -14.45
N PHE A 87 6.40 4.69 -14.03
CA PHE A 87 6.46 3.48 -13.20
C PHE A 87 7.27 2.37 -13.87
N VAL A 88 6.94 2.04 -15.11
CA VAL A 88 7.67 1.01 -15.85
C VAL A 88 9.12 1.47 -16.12
N ASN A 89 9.35 2.75 -16.43
CA ASN A 89 10.72 3.26 -16.60
C ASN A 89 11.57 3.17 -15.32
N TYR A 90 10.96 3.37 -14.15
CA TYR A 90 11.63 3.22 -12.85
C TYR A 90 12.14 1.78 -12.67
N TYR A 91 11.29 0.79 -12.93
CA TYR A 91 11.69 -0.62 -12.83
C TYR A 91 12.71 -1.01 -13.90
N ASN A 92 12.52 -0.60 -15.15
CA ASN A 92 13.51 -0.85 -16.21
C ASN A 92 14.87 -0.22 -15.86
N PHE A 93 14.89 1.01 -15.34
CA PHE A 93 16.14 1.64 -14.93
C PHE A 93 16.83 0.86 -13.80
N LYS A 94 16.05 0.32 -12.84
CA LYS A 94 16.55 -0.51 -11.75
C LYS A 94 17.10 -1.84 -12.24
N GLU A 95 16.42 -2.50 -13.19
CA GLU A 95 16.85 -3.75 -13.82
C GLU A 95 18.09 -3.57 -14.70
N ASP A 96 18.18 -2.46 -15.43
CA ASP A 96 19.32 -2.12 -16.31
C ASP A 96 20.55 -1.65 -15.51
N ASN A 97 20.37 -1.19 -14.27
CA ASN A 97 21.43 -0.63 -13.42
C ASN A 97 21.38 -1.18 -11.98
N PRO A 98 21.45 -2.51 -11.79
CA PRO A 98 21.34 -3.12 -10.46
C PRO A 98 22.46 -2.65 -9.53
N GLU A 99 23.61 -2.21 -10.06
CA GLU A 99 24.74 -1.71 -9.28
C GLU A 99 24.44 -0.47 -8.43
N PHE A 100 23.32 0.22 -8.68
CA PHE A 100 22.88 1.37 -7.88
C PHE A 100 21.98 1.01 -6.70
N PHE A 101 21.52 -0.24 -6.62
CA PHE A 101 20.51 -0.67 -5.65
C PHE A 101 20.92 -1.96 -4.93
N ASP A 102 21.19 -3.03 -5.67
CA ASP A 102 21.38 -4.37 -5.11
C ASP A 102 22.70 -4.47 -4.34
N GLY A 103 22.59 -4.79 -3.05
CA GLY A 103 23.74 -5.01 -2.20
C GLY A 103 24.52 -3.75 -1.84
N VAL A 104 23.99 -2.57 -2.18
CA VAL A 104 24.62 -1.29 -1.84
C VAL A 104 24.55 -1.09 -0.32
N ASN A 105 25.73 -0.99 0.30
CA ASN A 105 25.84 -0.75 1.73
C ASN A 105 25.81 0.76 2.00
N LEU A 106 24.81 1.24 2.76
CA LEU A 106 24.62 2.66 3.05
C LEU A 106 25.75 3.28 3.90
N LYS A 107 26.45 2.49 4.73
CA LYS A 107 27.65 2.94 5.46
C LYS A 107 28.82 3.26 4.53
N SER A 108 28.92 2.63 3.36
CA SER A 108 29.95 3.01 2.38
C SER A 108 29.69 4.41 1.80
N LEU A 109 28.41 4.79 1.73
CA LEU A 109 27.97 6.09 1.26
C LEU A 109 28.22 7.16 2.33
N LEU A 110 28.19 6.81 3.63
CA LEU A 110 28.51 7.71 4.76
C LEU A 110 29.78 8.56 4.54
N ARG A 111 30.78 7.99 3.87
CA ARG A 111 32.04 8.69 3.61
C ARG A 111 31.93 9.80 2.57
N ILE A 112 31.01 9.70 1.60
CA ILE A 112 30.85 10.69 0.52
C ILE A 112 30.42 12.05 1.07
N GLY A 113 29.46 12.07 2.01
CA GLY A 113 29.09 13.34 2.65
C GLY A 113 30.05 13.76 3.77
N CYS A 114 30.89 12.87 4.33
CA CYS A 114 32.00 13.30 5.21
C CYS A 114 33.06 14.10 4.45
N ASP A 115 33.27 13.76 3.18
CA ASP A 115 34.15 14.48 2.25
C ASP A 115 33.45 15.68 1.58
N ASP A 116 32.24 16.04 2.04
CA ASP A 116 31.48 17.20 1.60
C ASP A 116 31.16 17.21 0.09
N LEU A 117 31.09 16.02 -0.53
CA LEU A 117 30.81 15.88 -1.97
C LEU A 117 29.32 15.96 -2.28
N ILE A 118 28.46 15.32 -1.47
CA ILE A 118 27.00 15.37 -1.57
C ILE A 118 26.41 15.70 -0.20
N THR A 119 25.47 16.65 -0.16
CA THR A 119 24.84 17.11 1.08
C THR A 119 23.35 17.33 0.88
N VAL A 120 22.56 16.96 1.88
CA VAL A 120 21.15 17.34 2.02
C VAL A 120 21.05 18.27 3.22
N PRO A 121 20.95 19.59 3.02
CA PRO A 121 20.84 20.51 4.15
C PRO A 121 19.57 20.21 4.96
N PRO A 122 19.62 20.38 6.30
CA PRO A 122 18.48 20.18 7.19
C PRO A 122 17.40 21.27 7.09
N TYR A 123 17.49 22.15 6.11
CA TYR A 123 16.50 23.19 5.87
C TYR A 123 15.99 23.09 4.43
N ARG A 124 14.86 23.74 4.20
CA ARG A 124 14.17 23.75 2.92
C ARG A 124 14.29 25.12 2.28
N ASP A 125 13.99 25.21 0.98
CA ASP A 125 13.78 26.51 0.33
C ASP A 125 12.54 27.23 0.91
N GLN A 126 12.31 28.47 0.48
CA GLN A 126 11.18 29.28 0.91
C GLN A 126 9.79 28.69 0.56
N ASN A 127 9.73 27.57 -0.17
CA ASN A 127 8.50 26.87 -0.51
C ASN A 127 8.42 25.46 0.13
N GLY A 128 9.36 25.09 1.00
CA GLY A 128 9.38 23.79 1.66
C GLY A 128 10.00 22.64 0.85
N ARG A 129 10.78 22.92 -0.20
CA ARG A 129 11.49 21.91 -1.00
C ARG A 129 12.85 21.57 -0.40
N ARG A 130 13.23 20.28 -0.43
CA ARG A 130 14.59 19.85 -0.09
C ARG A 130 15.58 20.30 -1.17
N ILE A 131 16.79 20.60 -0.74
CA ILE A 131 17.93 20.93 -1.61
C ILE A 131 18.89 19.74 -1.58
N LEU A 132 19.29 19.25 -2.75
CA LEU A 132 20.36 18.27 -2.91
C LEU A 132 21.58 18.95 -3.50
N LEU A 133 22.59 19.15 -2.66
CA LEU A 133 23.80 19.90 -2.97
C LEU A 133 24.94 18.97 -3.37
N TYR A 134 25.54 19.23 -4.53
CA TYR A 134 26.74 18.57 -5.04
C TYR A 134 27.89 19.55 -5.10
N ARG A 135 29.02 19.24 -4.47
CA ARG A 135 30.27 20.03 -4.57
C ARG A 135 31.29 19.25 -5.38
N MET A 136 31.20 19.37 -6.69
CA MET A 136 31.94 18.49 -7.60
C MET A 136 33.45 18.70 -7.55
N GLY A 137 33.94 19.86 -7.09
CA GLY A 137 35.36 20.09 -6.85
C GLY A 137 35.95 19.22 -5.75
N ASN A 138 35.14 18.78 -4.78
CA ASN A 138 35.57 17.91 -3.68
C ASN A 138 35.65 16.44 -4.10
N TRP A 139 35.30 16.10 -5.35
CA TRP A 139 35.27 14.72 -5.81
C TRP A 139 36.68 14.16 -6.03
N ASP A 140 37.15 13.35 -5.08
CA ASP A 140 38.32 12.51 -5.28
C ASP A 140 37.95 11.27 -6.14
N THR A 141 38.38 11.30 -7.41
CA THR A 141 38.10 10.23 -8.39
C THR A 141 38.87 8.94 -8.13
N GLU A 142 39.94 8.97 -7.31
CA GLU A 142 40.67 7.77 -6.90
C GLU A 142 39.96 7.08 -5.73
N LYS A 143 39.32 7.86 -4.86
CA LYS A 143 38.55 7.37 -3.71
C LYS A 143 37.13 6.92 -4.07
N TYR A 144 36.44 7.66 -4.93
CA TYR A 144 35.05 7.40 -5.30
C TYR A 144 34.87 7.29 -6.80
N SER A 145 34.30 6.17 -7.25
CA SER A 145 33.88 6.00 -8.63
C SER A 145 32.59 6.79 -8.92
N VAL A 146 32.30 7.01 -10.20
CA VAL A 146 30.99 7.55 -10.66
C VAL A 146 29.84 6.69 -10.14
N THR A 147 30.02 5.36 -10.09
CA THR A 147 29.03 4.44 -9.54
C THR A 147 28.72 4.75 -8.06
N ASN A 148 29.73 5.11 -7.27
CA ASN A 148 29.49 5.48 -5.86
C ASN A 148 28.68 6.78 -5.73
N ILE A 149 28.89 7.75 -6.63
CA ILE A 149 28.06 8.97 -6.68
C ILE A 149 26.62 8.60 -7.02
N PHE A 150 26.38 7.76 -8.04
CA PHE A 150 25.02 7.30 -8.36
C PHE A 150 24.35 6.52 -7.22
N GLN A 151 25.08 5.63 -6.55
CA GLN A 151 24.58 4.90 -5.38
C GLN A 151 24.14 5.86 -4.26
N ALA A 152 24.97 6.86 -3.95
CA ALA A 152 24.64 7.90 -2.97
C ALA A 152 23.41 8.70 -3.38
N THR A 153 23.39 9.20 -4.61
CA THR A 153 22.25 9.94 -5.16
C THR A 153 20.97 9.12 -5.12
N MET A 154 20.99 7.86 -5.55
CA MET A 154 19.81 6.99 -5.54
C MET A 154 19.31 6.75 -4.12
N ALA A 155 20.18 6.43 -3.16
CA ALA A 155 19.78 6.26 -1.76
C ALA A 155 19.16 7.54 -1.17
N ILE A 156 19.76 8.70 -1.44
CA ILE A 156 19.24 10.01 -1.00
C ILE A 156 17.86 10.29 -1.61
N LEU A 157 17.69 10.01 -2.90
CA LEU A 157 16.42 10.23 -3.60
C LEU A 157 15.32 9.29 -3.11
N GLU A 158 15.65 8.02 -2.84
CA GLU A 158 14.71 7.03 -2.26
C GLU A 158 14.29 7.42 -0.84
N LEU A 159 15.18 8.02 -0.04
CA LEU A 159 14.81 8.62 1.25
C LEU A 159 13.92 9.86 1.07
N ALA A 160 14.30 10.76 0.17
CA ALA A 160 13.58 12.01 -0.04
C ALA A 160 12.17 11.79 -0.58
N ILE A 161 11.92 10.76 -1.40
CA ILE A 161 10.60 10.48 -1.97
C ILE A 161 9.62 9.90 -0.93
N LEU A 162 10.09 9.47 0.24
CA LEU A 162 9.21 9.08 1.35
C LEU A 162 8.40 10.26 1.87
N GLU A 163 8.93 11.49 1.77
CA GLU A 163 8.22 12.68 2.22
C GLU A 163 7.09 13.04 1.23
N PRO A 164 5.80 12.99 1.62
CA PRO A 164 4.69 13.39 0.75
C PRO A 164 4.84 14.81 0.20
N ARG A 165 5.43 15.71 0.99
CA ARG A 165 5.78 17.08 0.57
C ARG A 165 6.72 17.10 -0.63
N ALA A 166 7.75 16.25 -0.65
CA ALA A 166 8.69 16.14 -1.77
C ALA A 166 8.02 15.53 -3.01
N GLN A 167 7.11 14.59 -2.84
CA GLN A 167 6.31 14.03 -3.95
C GLN A 167 5.44 15.10 -4.63
N ILE A 168 4.86 16.01 -3.84
CA ILE A 168 3.97 17.08 -4.32
C ILE A 168 4.76 18.23 -4.97
N LEU A 169 5.75 18.77 -4.25
CA LEU A 169 6.47 20.00 -4.62
C LEU A 169 7.73 19.78 -5.47
N GLY A 170 8.29 18.57 -5.42
CA GLY A 170 9.59 18.24 -5.99
C GLY A 170 10.77 18.71 -5.13
N GLY A 171 11.97 18.60 -5.69
CA GLY A 171 13.23 18.99 -5.06
C GLY A 171 14.05 19.98 -5.90
N ILE A 172 15.11 20.53 -5.29
CA ILE A 172 16.08 21.41 -5.94
C ILE A 172 17.41 20.67 -6.07
N GLY A 173 17.96 20.62 -7.29
CA GLY A 173 19.36 20.24 -7.50
C GLY A 173 20.25 21.47 -7.39
N PHE A 174 21.31 21.39 -6.60
CA PHE A 174 22.25 22.49 -6.44
C PHE A 174 23.67 21.97 -6.72
N PHE A 175 24.36 22.57 -7.68
CA PHE A 175 25.67 22.15 -8.12
C PHE A 175 26.66 23.28 -7.91
N ASP A 176 27.51 23.12 -6.90
CA ASP A 176 28.71 23.91 -6.73
C ASP A 176 29.85 23.28 -7.53
N MET A 177 30.24 23.99 -8.57
CA MET A 177 31.26 23.55 -9.53
C MET A 177 32.63 24.20 -9.26
N GLN A 178 32.78 24.89 -8.12
CA GLN A 178 34.06 25.46 -7.71
C GLN A 178 35.13 24.38 -7.68
N ASN A 179 36.32 24.68 -8.19
CA ASN A 179 37.46 23.76 -8.28
C ASN A 179 37.22 22.50 -9.15
N LEU A 180 36.20 22.48 -10.02
CA LEU A 180 36.03 21.38 -10.98
C LEU A 180 37.29 21.25 -11.86
N THR A 181 37.86 20.05 -11.91
CA THR A 181 39.06 19.74 -12.68
C THR A 181 38.72 19.08 -14.01
N LEU A 182 39.66 19.13 -14.96
CA LEU A 182 39.55 18.40 -16.23
C LEU A 182 39.52 16.88 -16.01
N GLN A 183 40.24 16.36 -15.02
CA GLN A 183 40.22 14.94 -14.64
C GLN A 183 38.81 14.48 -14.23
N GLN A 184 38.15 15.22 -13.32
CA GLN A 184 36.76 14.96 -12.94
C GLN A 184 35.81 15.09 -14.14
N ALA A 185 36.01 16.10 -15.00
CA ALA A 185 35.17 16.32 -16.18
C ALA A 185 35.23 15.16 -17.19
N TYR A 186 36.37 14.47 -17.33
CA TYR A 186 36.51 13.31 -18.23
C TYR A 186 35.64 12.11 -17.84
N HIS A 187 35.20 12.02 -16.59
CA HIS A 187 34.26 10.99 -16.17
C HIS A 187 32.83 11.25 -16.67
N MET A 188 32.52 12.44 -17.19
CA MET A 188 31.24 12.76 -17.81
C MET A 188 31.16 12.17 -19.23
N THR A 189 31.01 10.85 -19.30
CA THR A 189 30.80 10.15 -20.57
C THR A 189 29.35 10.28 -21.05
N PRO A 190 29.05 10.05 -22.34
CA PRO A 190 27.66 10.02 -22.83
C PRO A 190 26.76 9.03 -22.07
N SER A 191 27.30 7.90 -21.62
CA SER A 191 26.54 6.93 -20.81
C SER A 191 26.17 7.51 -19.45
N VAL A 192 27.12 8.16 -18.77
CA VAL A 192 26.87 8.84 -17.49
C VAL A 192 25.84 9.97 -17.65
N ALA A 193 25.98 10.79 -18.69
CA ALA A 193 25.02 11.85 -19.01
C ALA A 193 23.62 11.29 -19.28
N HIS A 194 23.51 10.16 -19.98
CA HIS A 194 22.24 9.50 -20.24
C HIS A 194 21.57 9.03 -18.93
N LYS A 195 22.33 8.39 -18.02
CA LYS A 195 21.82 7.95 -16.71
C LYS A 195 21.34 9.15 -15.86
N ILE A 196 22.09 10.25 -15.84
CA ILE A 196 21.67 11.50 -15.16
C ILE A 196 20.33 11.97 -15.71
N VAL A 197 20.17 12.02 -17.03
CA VAL A 197 18.93 12.49 -17.67
C VAL A 197 17.77 11.54 -17.40
N GLN A 198 18.02 10.22 -17.41
CA GLN A 198 17.01 9.22 -17.07
C GLN A 198 16.49 9.43 -15.65
N ILE A 199 17.37 9.68 -14.67
CA ILE A 199 16.98 9.96 -13.27
C ILE A 199 16.19 11.27 -13.20
N LEU A 200 16.71 12.35 -13.79
CA LEU A 200 16.09 13.69 -13.70
C LEU A 200 14.72 13.80 -14.40
N VAL A 201 14.50 13.01 -15.46
CA VAL A 201 13.37 13.23 -16.39
C VAL A 201 12.40 12.05 -16.42
N THR A 202 12.88 10.83 -16.63
CA THR A 202 12.01 9.74 -17.12
C THR A 202 11.77 8.61 -16.13
N SER A 203 12.64 8.45 -15.11
CA SER A 203 12.76 7.17 -14.40
C SER A 203 12.69 7.30 -12.88
N PHE A 204 12.85 8.48 -12.28
CA PHE A 204 12.65 8.64 -10.84
C PHE A 204 11.35 9.40 -10.52
N PRO A 205 10.53 8.95 -9.54
CA PRO A 205 9.22 9.54 -9.25
C PRO A 205 9.24 10.88 -8.49
N MET A 206 10.32 11.65 -8.62
CA MET A 206 10.42 13.00 -8.06
C MET A 206 10.45 14.05 -9.17
N LYS A 207 9.79 15.19 -8.96
CA LYS A 207 9.92 16.34 -9.86
C LYS A 207 11.16 17.15 -9.46
N ILE A 208 11.95 17.54 -10.45
CA ILE A 208 13.00 18.55 -10.26
C ILE A 208 12.38 19.92 -10.48
N TYR A 209 12.28 20.75 -9.43
CA TYR A 209 11.74 22.10 -9.55
C TYR A 209 12.72 23.03 -10.26
N ALA A 210 13.97 23.05 -9.79
CA ALA A 210 15.06 23.85 -10.35
C ALA A 210 16.40 23.13 -10.16
N ILE A 211 17.34 23.41 -11.05
CA ILE A 211 18.75 23.07 -10.95
C ILE A 211 19.54 24.37 -10.93
N HIS A 212 20.24 24.65 -9.85
CA HIS A 212 21.11 25.82 -9.72
C HIS A 212 22.57 25.38 -9.86
N VAL A 213 23.32 26.06 -10.72
CA VAL A 213 24.74 25.83 -10.93
C VAL A 213 25.50 27.11 -10.57
N VAL A 214 26.40 27.01 -9.60
CA VAL A 214 27.23 28.13 -9.11
C VAL A 214 28.71 27.82 -9.31
N PHE A 215 29.51 28.88 -9.38
CA PHE A 215 30.96 28.82 -9.48
C PHE A 215 31.47 27.92 -10.61
N GLN A 216 30.70 27.77 -11.70
CA GLN A 216 31.10 26.92 -12.82
C GLN A 216 32.27 27.51 -13.60
N PRO A 217 33.45 26.84 -13.63
CA PRO A 217 34.60 27.29 -14.40
C PRO A 217 34.39 27.00 -15.89
N TRP A 218 35.27 27.53 -16.75
CA TRP A 218 35.23 27.29 -18.20
C TRP A 218 35.20 25.80 -18.58
N ILE A 219 35.80 24.92 -17.77
CA ILE A 219 35.82 23.48 -18.01
C ILE A 219 34.42 22.85 -17.91
N PHE A 220 33.48 23.47 -17.18
CA PHE A 220 32.09 23.04 -17.12
C PHE A 220 31.42 23.04 -18.51
N ASP A 221 31.82 23.92 -19.43
CA ASP A 221 31.28 23.92 -20.79
C ASP A 221 31.52 22.59 -21.52
N VAL A 222 32.59 21.87 -21.18
CA VAL A 222 32.85 20.52 -21.71
C VAL A 222 31.80 19.53 -21.21
N VAL A 223 31.52 19.55 -19.90
CA VAL A 223 30.49 18.72 -19.26
C VAL A 223 29.10 19.04 -19.83
N TYR A 224 28.76 20.34 -19.91
CA TYR A 224 27.44 20.78 -20.36
C TYR A 224 27.18 20.47 -21.83
N LYS A 225 28.20 20.50 -22.71
CA LYS A 225 28.05 20.09 -24.12
C LYS A 225 27.62 18.63 -24.29
N VAL A 226 27.96 17.75 -23.35
CA VAL A 226 27.55 16.34 -23.36
C VAL A 226 26.10 16.18 -22.86
N ILE A 227 25.72 16.92 -21.81
CA ILE A 227 24.38 16.82 -21.19
C ILE A 227 23.31 17.59 -21.97
N HIS A 228 23.60 18.79 -22.44
CA HIS A 228 22.64 19.71 -23.05
C HIS A 228 21.81 19.13 -24.22
N PRO A 229 22.37 18.31 -25.14
CA PRO A 229 21.60 17.69 -26.21
C PRO A 229 20.54 16.68 -25.72
N LEU A 230 20.72 16.11 -24.52
CA LEU A 230 19.84 15.11 -23.94
C LEU A 230 18.67 15.73 -23.15
N LEU A 231 18.77 17.02 -22.79
CA LEU A 231 17.71 17.74 -22.08
C LEU A 231 16.61 18.18 -23.04
N ASN A 232 15.34 17.97 -22.65
CA ASN A 232 14.20 18.57 -23.36
C ASN A 232 14.02 20.05 -22.96
N GLY A 233 13.21 20.80 -23.72
CA GLY A 233 12.98 22.23 -23.47
C GLY A 233 12.51 22.52 -22.04
N ALA A 234 11.55 21.73 -21.54
CA ALA A 234 11.02 21.88 -20.19
C ALA A 234 12.05 21.70 -19.07
N MET A 235 13.10 20.90 -19.29
CA MET A 235 14.19 20.74 -18.34
C MET A 235 15.24 21.85 -18.50
N LYS A 236 15.53 22.29 -19.73
CA LYS A 236 16.43 23.43 -19.97
C LYS A 236 15.94 24.70 -19.26
N ASP A 237 14.64 24.93 -19.26
CA ASP A 237 14.01 26.07 -18.57
C ASP A 237 14.14 26.00 -17.03
N ARG A 238 14.60 24.87 -16.48
CA ARG A 238 14.80 24.66 -15.04
C ARG A 238 16.27 24.71 -14.62
N VAL A 239 17.20 24.84 -15.56
CA VAL A 239 18.63 24.92 -15.25
C VAL A 239 19.07 26.38 -15.26
N PHE A 240 19.60 26.85 -14.13
CA PHE A 240 20.05 28.23 -13.93
C PHE A 240 21.55 28.26 -13.66
N PHE A 241 22.26 29.04 -14.46
CA PHE A 241 23.71 29.24 -14.34
C PHE A 241 23.98 30.60 -13.72
N HIS A 242 24.65 30.61 -12.56
CA HIS A 242 24.89 31.83 -11.80
C HIS A 242 26.36 32.28 -11.86
N GLY A 243 27.31 31.37 -12.11
CA GLY A 243 28.73 31.72 -12.04
C GLY A 243 29.08 32.20 -10.64
N GLU A 244 29.76 33.34 -10.53
CA GLU A 244 30.09 33.98 -9.25
C GLU A 244 29.02 35.00 -8.79
N ASP A 245 27.97 35.24 -9.58
CA ASP A 245 26.90 36.20 -9.27
C ASP A 245 25.88 35.59 -8.29
N MET A 246 26.12 35.77 -6.98
CA MET A 246 25.19 35.30 -5.95
C MET A 246 23.86 36.07 -5.95
N GLU A 247 23.82 37.33 -6.42
CA GLU A 247 22.54 38.05 -6.54
C GLU A 247 21.62 37.37 -7.56
N SER A 248 22.19 36.78 -8.62
CA SER A 248 21.45 35.93 -9.56
C SER A 248 20.86 34.71 -8.87
N LEU A 249 21.61 34.01 -8.00
CA LEU A 249 21.10 32.89 -7.20
C LEU A 249 19.98 33.33 -6.24
N HIS A 250 20.17 34.47 -5.57
CA HIS A 250 19.25 34.98 -4.55
C HIS A 250 17.89 35.41 -5.10
N LYS A 251 17.77 35.61 -6.43
CA LYS A 251 16.47 35.78 -7.10
C LYS A 251 15.62 34.51 -7.10
N HIS A 252 16.25 33.34 -6.93
CA HIS A 252 15.59 32.04 -6.95
C HIS A 252 15.46 31.40 -5.56
N ILE A 253 16.47 31.55 -4.69
CA ILE A 253 16.46 31.03 -3.32
C ILE A 253 16.80 32.17 -2.38
N ASP A 254 15.92 32.45 -1.42
CA ASP A 254 16.16 33.51 -0.42
C ASP A 254 17.43 33.16 0.39
N PRO A 255 18.39 34.10 0.55
CA PRO A 255 19.62 33.91 1.32
C PRO A 255 19.42 33.24 2.69
N LYS A 256 18.28 33.48 3.35
CA LYS A 256 17.99 32.85 4.64
C LYS A 256 17.91 31.32 4.60
N HIS A 257 17.76 30.72 3.41
CA HIS A 257 17.72 29.27 3.16
C HIS A 257 19.00 28.74 2.47
N LEU A 258 20.10 29.50 2.57
CA LEU A 258 21.37 29.12 1.97
C LEU A 258 22.48 29.07 3.04
N PRO A 259 23.52 28.26 2.79
CA PRO A 259 24.77 28.34 3.54
C PRO A 259 25.44 29.72 3.41
N GLU A 260 26.23 30.11 4.42
CA GLU A 260 27.06 31.33 4.41
C GLU A 260 27.95 31.41 3.17
N LYS A 261 28.48 30.27 2.70
CA LYS A 261 29.29 30.16 1.46
C LYS A 261 28.59 30.75 0.23
N TYR A 262 27.27 30.63 0.15
CA TYR A 262 26.46 31.12 -0.97
C TYR A 262 25.73 32.41 -0.62
N GLY A 263 26.24 33.17 0.36
CA GLY A 263 25.70 34.45 0.81
C GLY A 263 24.50 34.34 1.75
N GLY A 264 24.27 33.17 2.34
CA GLY A 264 23.18 32.94 3.29
C GLY A 264 23.59 33.06 4.76
N ARG A 265 22.79 32.48 5.67
CA ARG A 265 22.98 32.55 7.13
C ARG A 265 23.25 31.21 7.81
N HIS A 266 23.08 30.10 7.09
CA HIS A 266 23.25 28.78 7.66
C HIS A 266 24.73 28.36 7.62
N PRO A 267 25.27 27.70 8.65
CA PRO A 267 26.54 27.03 8.52
C PRO A 267 26.42 25.86 7.52
N ASP A 268 27.56 25.36 7.06
CA ASP A 268 27.56 24.15 6.27
C ASP A 268 27.27 22.93 7.17
N TYR A 269 26.11 22.31 6.97
CA TYR A 269 25.70 21.17 7.78
C TYR A 269 26.17 19.88 7.13
N GLY A 270 27.00 19.13 7.85
CA GLY A 270 27.27 17.73 7.51
C GLY A 270 25.98 16.91 7.55
N TYR A 271 25.90 15.88 6.72
CA TYR A 271 24.71 15.03 6.60
C TYR A 271 24.65 13.85 7.59
N ALA A 272 25.67 13.65 8.44
CA ALA A 272 25.68 12.57 9.44
C ALA A 272 24.43 12.57 10.34
N PRO A 273 23.90 13.71 10.82
CA PRO A 273 22.67 13.73 11.60
C PRO A 273 21.42 13.34 10.79
N TRP A 274 21.40 13.57 9.48
CA TRP A 274 20.34 13.09 8.59
C TRP A 274 20.36 11.56 8.51
N ILE A 275 21.57 10.97 8.49
CA ILE A 275 21.75 9.52 8.51
C ILE A 275 21.39 8.90 9.87
N GLU A 276 21.81 9.52 10.97
CA GLU A 276 21.43 9.09 12.31
C GLU A 276 19.91 9.18 12.56
N GLY A 277 19.24 10.15 11.92
CA GLY A 277 17.79 10.32 11.98
C GLY A 277 17.05 9.11 11.41
N PHE A 278 17.36 8.70 10.18
CA PHE A 278 16.69 7.54 9.59
C PHE A 278 17.17 6.20 10.15
N GLY A 279 18.44 6.11 10.59
CA GLY A 279 19.00 4.92 11.25
C GLY A 279 18.25 4.50 12.53
N LYS A 280 17.38 5.35 13.06
CA LYS A 280 16.51 5.08 14.21
C LYS A 280 15.12 4.55 13.84
N SER A 281 14.68 4.68 12.58
CA SER A 281 13.36 4.21 12.12
C SER A 281 13.49 2.84 11.44
N GLU A 282 12.84 1.82 12.00
CA GLU A 282 12.80 0.50 11.35
C GLU A 282 11.97 0.51 10.07
N GLU A 283 10.92 1.34 9.99
CA GLU A 283 10.08 1.49 8.79
C GLU A 283 10.92 1.95 7.58
N ILE A 284 11.77 2.97 7.78
CA ILE A 284 12.66 3.45 6.70
C ILE A 284 13.70 2.39 6.33
N LYS A 285 14.21 1.62 7.30
CA LYS A 285 15.15 0.53 7.02
C LYS A 285 14.49 -0.59 6.21
N GLU A 286 13.27 -0.97 6.57
CA GLU A 286 12.48 -1.98 5.84
C GLU A 286 12.18 -1.51 4.41
N GLU A 287 11.81 -0.24 4.23
CA GLU A 287 11.63 0.36 2.92
C GLU A 287 12.88 0.20 2.06
N LEU A 288 14.04 0.62 2.56
CA LEU A 288 15.31 0.54 1.83
C LEU A 288 15.75 -0.90 1.58
N ARG A 289 15.54 -1.82 2.53
CA ARG A 289 15.79 -3.27 2.33
C ARG A 289 14.90 -3.82 1.22
N SER A 290 13.62 -3.42 1.17
CA SER A 290 12.69 -3.83 0.11
C SER A 290 13.13 -3.37 -1.29
N LEU A 291 13.94 -2.30 -1.34
CA LEU A 291 14.54 -1.77 -2.55
C LEU A 291 15.88 -2.42 -2.91
N GLY A 292 16.45 -3.30 -2.08
CA GLY A 292 17.69 -4.03 -2.33
C GLY A 292 18.92 -3.49 -1.60
N TYR A 293 18.78 -2.42 -0.81
CA TYR A 293 19.88 -1.86 -0.03
C TYR A 293 20.23 -2.75 1.18
N LYS A 294 21.52 -2.81 1.51
CA LYS A 294 22.02 -3.50 2.71
C LYS A 294 22.22 -2.52 3.85
N ILE A 295 21.67 -2.87 5.01
CA ILE A 295 21.76 -2.11 6.26
C ILE A 295 22.23 -3.08 7.34
N ASP A 296 23.46 -2.95 7.84
CA ASP A 296 23.94 -3.73 8.99
C ASP A 296 23.43 -3.10 10.29
N GLU A 297 23.01 -3.91 11.26
CA GLU A 297 22.58 -3.43 12.58
C GLU A 297 23.74 -2.79 13.36
N ASN A 298 24.98 -3.21 13.07
CA ASN A 298 26.19 -2.67 13.69
C ASN A 298 26.73 -1.41 12.99
N ASP A 299 26.19 -1.03 11.83
CA ASP A 299 26.71 0.09 11.03
C ASP A 299 26.65 1.43 11.78
N TYR A 300 25.74 1.54 12.76
CA TYR A 300 25.48 2.75 13.56
C TYR A 300 26.02 2.69 15.00
N GLU A 301 26.48 1.51 15.45
CA GLU A 301 27.06 1.33 16.79
C GLU A 301 28.47 1.93 16.88
N GLU A 302 29.24 1.92 15.79
CA GLU A 302 30.62 2.41 15.75
C GLU A 302 30.72 3.95 15.90
N TYR A 303 29.69 4.68 15.47
CA TYR A 303 29.57 6.14 15.61
C TYR A 303 29.23 6.59 17.04
N LYS A 304 28.68 5.68 17.88
CA LYS A 304 28.43 5.95 19.31
C LYS A 304 29.70 6.04 20.14
N SER A 305 30.86 5.63 19.61
CA SER A 305 32.09 5.53 20.41
C SER A 305 32.78 6.88 20.69
N ASP A 306 32.46 7.93 19.94
CA ASP A 306 33.07 9.27 20.09
C ASP A 306 32.11 10.38 20.57
N SER A 307 30.81 10.12 20.73
CA SER A 307 29.88 11.09 21.35
C SER A 307 29.17 10.45 22.55
N GLU A 308 29.75 10.67 23.72
CA GLU A 308 29.44 9.98 24.97
C GLU A 308 27.95 10.03 25.42
N LYS A 309 27.52 8.90 26.00
CA LYS A 309 26.76 8.75 27.26
C LYS A 309 25.76 9.86 27.62
N SER A 310 24.45 9.58 27.56
CA SER A 310 23.45 10.06 28.55
C SER A 310 22.04 9.44 28.40
N GLU A 311 21.72 8.46 29.26
CA GLU A 311 20.53 8.44 30.15
C GLU A 311 19.07 8.57 29.66
N LYS A 312 18.71 8.40 28.38
CA LYS A 312 17.29 8.52 27.94
C LYS A 312 16.53 7.23 27.54
N MET A 313 17.18 6.07 27.53
CA MET A 313 16.56 4.83 27.01
C MET A 313 15.68 4.08 28.03
N GLU A 314 15.76 4.43 29.32
CA GLU A 314 15.00 3.76 30.38
C GLU A 314 13.61 4.38 30.62
N GLN A 315 13.36 5.59 30.12
CA GLN A 315 12.06 6.26 30.22
C GLN A 315 11.04 5.72 29.19
N ILE A 316 11.51 5.32 28.00
CA ILE A 316 10.67 4.93 26.85
C ILE A 316 10.02 3.55 27.07
N LYS A 317 10.65 2.66 27.83
CA LYS A 317 10.08 1.35 28.18
C LYS A 317 8.82 1.44 29.05
N SER A 318 8.62 2.56 29.76
CA SER A 318 7.41 2.73 30.60
C SER A 318 6.18 3.21 29.81
N THR A 319 6.36 3.84 28.65
CA THR A 319 5.26 4.37 27.84
C THR A 319 4.61 3.30 26.95
N VAL A 320 5.40 2.30 26.50
CA VAL A 320 4.89 1.19 25.67
C VAL A 320 3.99 0.23 26.46
N VAL A 321 4.17 0.16 27.79
CA VAL A 321 3.34 -0.66 28.68
C VAL A 321 2.01 0.02 29.03
N GLN A 322 1.88 1.33 28.84
CA GLN A 322 0.64 2.07 29.13
C GLN A 322 -0.39 2.04 27.99
N ASN A 323 -0.01 1.67 26.77
CA ASN A 323 -0.93 1.57 25.64
C ASN A 323 -1.64 0.20 25.52
N LEU A 324 -1.32 -0.76 26.40
CA LEU A 324 -2.00 -2.06 26.48
C LEU A 324 -3.26 -2.05 27.38
N HIS A 325 -3.50 -0.99 28.15
CA HIS A 325 -4.66 -0.88 29.05
C HIS A 325 -5.86 -0.11 28.48
N ALA A 326 -5.86 0.21 27.18
CA ALA A 326 -6.99 0.90 26.54
C ALA A 326 -7.99 -0.05 25.82
N ILE A 327 -7.84 -1.38 25.97
CA ILE A 327 -8.71 -2.40 25.35
C ILE A 327 -9.52 -3.19 26.42
N GLU A 328 -9.54 -2.75 27.67
CA GLU A 328 -10.27 -3.41 28.76
C GLU A 328 -11.68 -2.84 29.05
N GLU A 329 -12.22 -1.96 28.20
CA GLU A 329 -13.60 -1.44 28.34
C GLU A 329 -14.59 -1.96 27.28
N LEU A 330 -14.49 -3.24 26.93
CA LEU A 330 -15.63 -3.99 26.38
C LEU A 330 -16.01 -5.09 27.37
N ASN A 331 -17.13 -4.84 28.05
CA ASN A 331 -17.73 -5.65 29.12
C ASN A 331 -17.46 -7.15 29.03
N GLU A 332 -17.03 -7.73 30.15
CA GLU A 332 -16.86 -9.17 30.39
C GLU A 332 -18.16 -9.99 30.44
N ASN A 333 -19.32 -9.39 30.14
CA ASN A 333 -20.60 -10.11 30.17
C ASN A 333 -21.34 -9.89 28.86
N ASP A 334 -21.80 -11.00 28.28
CA ASP A 334 -22.55 -11.17 27.04
C ASP A 334 -21.71 -11.29 25.75
N VAL A 335 -21.07 -12.46 25.58
CA VAL A 335 -20.92 -13.03 24.23
C VAL A 335 -22.33 -13.27 23.73
N GLU A 336 -22.86 -12.35 22.90
CA GLU A 336 -24.18 -12.46 22.33
C GLU A 336 -24.22 -13.69 21.39
N LEU A 337 -24.63 -14.82 21.94
CA LEU A 337 -24.94 -16.04 21.19
C LEU A 337 -26.24 -15.80 20.43
N SER A 338 -26.19 -15.09 19.29
CA SER A 338 -27.30 -15.08 18.35
C SER A 338 -27.00 -16.05 17.22
N PRO A 339 -27.53 -17.29 17.28
CA PRO A 339 -27.50 -18.18 16.13
C PRO A 339 -28.33 -17.65 14.97
N GLN A 340 -29.16 -16.62 15.16
CA GLN A 340 -29.99 -16.03 14.11
C GLN A 340 -29.21 -14.97 13.33
N ILE A 341 -29.23 -15.13 12.00
CA ILE A 341 -28.76 -14.15 11.02
C ILE A 341 -29.69 -12.92 11.10
N ASN A 342 -29.13 -11.77 11.47
CA ASN A 342 -29.89 -10.55 11.66
C ASN A 342 -29.84 -9.67 10.41
N LEU A 343 -30.97 -9.57 9.71
CA LEU A 343 -31.14 -8.77 8.51
C LEU A 343 -31.42 -7.28 8.79
N LYS A 344 -31.72 -6.92 10.05
CA LYS A 344 -32.09 -5.55 10.41
C LYS A 344 -30.84 -4.65 10.40
N GLU A 345 -30.97 -3.50 9.77
CA GLU A 345 -29.99 -2.43 9.86
C GLU A 345 -29.78 -2.00 11.33
N PRO A 346 -28.54 -1.67 11.75
CA PRO A 346 -28.28 -1.16 13.09
C PRO A 346 -29.12 0.10 13.36
N ASP A 347 -29.68 0.21 14.57
CA ASP A 347 -30.37 1.42 15.00
C ASP A 347 -29.37 2.59 15.10
N LEU A 348 -29.83 3.84 14.93
CA LEU A 348 -28.96 5.03 14.85
C LEU A 348 -28.00 5.20 16.04
N ASP A 349 -28.40 4.71 17.22
CA ASP A 349 -27.61 4.79 18.44
C ASP A 349 -26.62 3.61 18.62
N ASP A 350 -26.61 2.63 17.70
CA ASP A 350 -25.71 1.48 17.76
C ASP A 350 -24.24 1.95 17.61
N PRO A 351 -23.34 1.60 18.55
CA PRO A 351 -21.92 1.94 18.47
C PRO A 351 -21.25 1.52 17.15
N ILE A 352 -21.78 0.50 16.47
CA ILE A 352 -21.27 0.04 15.17
C ILE A 352 -21.34 1.12 14.09
N LEU A 353 -22.33 2.03 14.14
CA LEU A 353 -22.47 3.09 13.15
C LEU A 353 -21.41 4.18 13.34
N LYS A 354 -21.05 4.50 14.58
CA LYS A 354 -19.90 5.38 14.86
C LYS A 354 -18.58 4.75 14.41
N TRP A 355 -18.47 3.43 14.54
CA TRP A 355 -17.34 2.70 13.97
C TRP A 355 -17.37 2.78 12.43
N ALA A 356 -18.54 2.62 11.81
CA ALA A 356 -18.71 2.64 10.37
C ALA A 356 -18.36 4.01 9.76
N GLU A 357 -18.83 5.10 10.38
CA GLU A 357 -18.50 6.48 10.00
C GLU A 357 -16.99 6.71 9.98
N ARG A 358 -16.26 6.21 11.00
CA ARG A 358 -14.81 6.40 11.14
C ARG A 358 -13.96 5.51 10.24
N ASN A 359 -14.39 4.27 10.00
CA ASN A 359 -13.55 3.25 9.36
C ASN A 359 -13.94 2.96 7.91
N ILE A 360 -15.20 3.20 7.54
CA ILE A 360 -15.71 3.00 6.18
C ILE A 360 -16.47 4.20 5.61
N ALA A 361 -16.36 5.37 6.24
CA ALA A 361 -17.01 6.60 5.80
C ALA A 361 -18.54 6.49 5.59
N GLU A 362 -19.19 5.58 6.33
CA GLU A 362 -20.65 5.46 6.30
C GLU A 362 -21.27 6.56 7.17
N ASP A 363 -21.54 7.72 6.59
CA ASP A 363 -22.27 8.82 7.24
C ASP A 363 -23.79 8.64 7.03
N PRO A 364 -24.59 8.48 8.10
CA PRO A 364 -26.05 8.38 7.98
C PRO A 364 -26.71 9.54 7.23
N ASN A 365 -26.10 10.73 7.21
CA ASN A 365 -26.66 11.92 6.58
C ASN A 365 -26.52 11.96 5.06
N ASN A 366 -25.48 11.31 4.50
CA ASN A 366 -25.23 11.29 3.06
C ASN A 366 -25.45 9.91 2.42
N LYS A 367 -25.73 8.87 3.22
CA LYS A 367 -25.95 7.49 2.75
C LYS A 367 -26.90 7.39 1.56
N ILE A 368 -28.05 8.06 1.63
CA ILE A 368 -29.05 8.04 0.54
C ILE A 368 -28.51 8.72 -0.72
N GLU A 369 -27.84 9.87 -0.55
CA GLU A 369 -27.23 10.60 -1.67
C GLU A 369 -26.17 9.76 -2.39
N LEU A 370 -25.31 9.06 -1.65
CA LEU A 370 -24.27 8.20 -2.23
C LEU A 370 -24.82 6.94 -2.92
N ILE A 371 -25.98 6.43 -2.46
CA ILE A 371 -26.70 5.36 -3.15
C ILE A 371 -27.25 5.86 -4.49
N GLU A 372 -27.86 7.05 -4.50
CA GLU A 372 -28.35 7.66 -5.76
C GLU A 372 -27.19 7.98 -6.70
N GLU A 373 -26.06 8.51 -6.21
CA GLU A 373 -24.85 8.73 -7.01
C GLU A 373 -24.35 7.42 -7.64
N LEU A 374 -24.38 6.31 -6.89
CA LEU A 374 -24.03 5.00 -7.43
C LEU A 374 -25.00 4.56 -8.53
N LYS A 375 -26.32 4.74 -8.35
CA LYS A 375 -27.33 4.43 -9.37
C LYS A 375 -27.11 5.23 -10.64
N ASP A 376 -26.89 6.53 -10.52
CA ASP A 376 -26.61 7.44 -11.64
C ASP A 376 -25.34 7.00 -12.36
N MET A 377 -24.27 6.68 -11.63
CA MET A 377 -23.01 6.24 -12.23
C MET A 377 -23.13 4.92 -13.00
N ILE A 378 -23.88 3.95 -12.47
CA ILE A 378 -24.17 2.68 -13.14
C ILE A 378 -24.88 2.96 -14.47
N PHE A 379 -25.91 3.82 -14.44
CA PHE A 379 -26.69 4.17 -15.63
C PHE A 379 -25.86 4.93 -16.67
N GLU A 380 -25.12 5.96 -16.26
CA GLU A 380 -24.34 6.82 -17.16
C GLU A 380 -23.21 6.06 -17.86
N ARG A 381 -22.56 5.14 -17.17
CA ARG A 381 -21.41 4.40 -17.71
C ARG A 381 -21.83 3.19 -18.54
N GLY A 382 -22.91 2.51 -18.17
CA GLY A 382 -23.38 1.31 -18.87
C GLY A 382 -22.34 0.18 -18.95
N GLU A 383 -21.41 0.11 -17.99
CA GLU A 383 -20.33 -0.89 -17.94
C GLU A 383 -20.80 -2.25 -17.40
N CYS A 384 -21.97 -2.29 -16.76
CA CYS A 384 -22.65 -3.52 -16.35
C CYS A 384 -24.17 -3.34 -16.40
N GLU A 385 -24.90 -4.46 -16.45
CA GLU A 385 -26.38 -4.49 -16.43
C GLU A 385 -26.88 -5.26 -15.19
N PRO A 386 -27.03 -4.56 -14.05
CA PRO A 386 -27.43 -5.21 -12.82
C PRO A 386 -28.86 -5.71 -12.88
N HIS A 387 -29.08 -6.97 -12.49
CA HIS A 387 -30.43 -7.51 -12.33
C HIS A 387 -31.18 -6.91 -11.13
N ARG A 388 -30.47 -6.19 -10.23
CA ARG A 388 -31.00 -5.63 -8.99
C ARG A 388 -30.32 -4.30 -8.67
N MET A 389 -31.13 -3.34 -8.20
CA MET A 389 -30.74 -1.93 -7.99
C MET A 389 -31.39 -1.31 -6.74
N ASP A 390 -31.94 -2.12 -5.83
CA ASP A 390 -32.47 -1.62 -4.57
C ASP A 390 -31.34 -1.18 -3.62
N ASP A 391 -31.69 -0.30 -2.68
CA ASP A 391 -30.73 0.33 -1.77
C ASP A 391 -29.95 -0.71 -0.94
N ALA A 392 -30.61 -1.77 -0.47
CA ALA A 392 -30.00 -2.81 0.34
C ALA A 392 -28.98 -3.65 -0.44
N PHE A 393 -29.19 -3.82 -1.75
CA PHE A 393 -28.22 -4.44 -2.63
C PHE A 393 -27.01 -3.54 -2.87
N LEU A 394 -27.23 -2.27 -3.23
CA LEU A 394 -26.18 -1.31 -3.54
C LEU A 394 -25.31 -0.96 -2.32
N LEU A 395 -25.91 -0.92 -1.13
CA LEU A 395 -25.21 -0.70 0.14
C LEU A 395 -24.08 -1.69 0.38
N ARG A 396 -24.18 -2.93 -0.11
CA ARG A 396 -23.13 -3.96 0.04
C ARG A 396 -21.86 -3.55 -0.68
N PHE A 397 -21.99 -3.00 -1.89
CA PHE A 397 -20.88 -2.51 -2.70
C PHE A 397 -20.26 -1.25 -2.10
N LEU A 398 -21.09 -0.32 -1.63
CA LEU A 398 -20.64 0.88 -0.93
C LEU A 398 -19.86 0.53 0.34
N ARG A 399 -20.43 -0.30 1.22
CA ARG A 399 -19.76 -0.76 2.46
C ARG A 399 -18.47 -1.52 2.19
N ALA A 400 -18.47 -2.41 1.20
CA ALA A 400 -17.28 -3.15 0.80
C ALA A 400 -16.16 -2.24 0.26
N ARG A 401 -16.49 -1.00 -0.13
CA ARG A 401 -15.57 -0.02 -0.70
C ARG A 401 -15.60 1.32 0.03
N HIS A 402 -15.92 1.29 1.32
CA HIS A 402 -15.77 2.42 2.22
C HIS A 402 -16.51 3.68 1.74
N PHE A 403 -17.71 3.47 1.17
CA PHE A 403 -18.57 4.51 0.61
C PHE A 403 -17.95 5.34 -0.52
N ILE A 404 -16.88 4.83 -1.14
CA ILE A 404 -16.28 5.43 -2.34
C ILE A 404 -17.08 4.94 -3.56
N VAL A 405 -18.06 5.74 -3.99
CA VAL A 405 -19.04 5.40 -5.05
C VAL A 405 -18.39 4.79 -6.29
N ARG A 406 -17.29 5.38 -6.76
CA ARG A 406 -16.57 4.88 -7.95
C ARG A 406 -15.95 3.50 -7.74
N MET A 407 -15.40 3.21 -6.56
CA MET A 407 -14.85 1.89 -6.23
C MET A 407 -15.99 0.88 -6.05
N ALA A 408 -17.12 1.28 -5.48
CA ALA A 408 -18.33 0.46 -5.40
C ALA A 408 -18.85 0.09 -6.80
N HIS A 409 -18.93 1.05 -7.72
CA HIS A 409 -19.25 0.81 -9.14
C HIS A 409 -18.25 -0.16 -9.78
N ARG A 410 -16.94 0.04 -9.57
CA ARG A 410 -15.90 -0.87 -10.10
C ARG A 410 -16.05 -2.30 -9.58
N LEU A 411 -16.28 -2.47 -8.28
CA LEU A 411 -16.55 -3.78 -7.67
C LEU A 411 -17.81 -4.41 -8.28
N MET A 412 -18.82 -3.61 -8.59
CA MET A 412 -20.05 -4.07 -9.21
C MET A 412 -19.85 -4.55 -10.66
N VAL A 413 -19.09 -3.80 -11.46
CA VAL A 413 -18.67 -4.24 -12.80
C VAL A 413 -17.86 -5.53 -12.72
N ASN A 414 -16.92 -5.63 -11.77
CA ASN A 414 -16.13 -6.83 -11.54
C ASN A 414 -16.99 -8.03 -11.11
N TYR A 415 -18.01 -7.80 -10.27
CA TYR A 415 -18.96 -8.82 -9.84
C TYR A 415 -19.74 -9.40 -11.02
N TYR A 416 -20.35 -8.55 -11.86
CA TYR A 416 -21.10 -9.00 -13.03
C TYR A 416 -20.20 -9.65 -14.08
N THR A 417 -19.05 -9.07 -14.37
CA THR A 417 -18.06 -9.66 -15.28
C THR A 417 -17.58 -11.02 -14.79
N PHE A 418 -17.33 -11.17 -13.47
CA PHE A 418 -16.90 -12.44 -12.89
C PHE A 418 -18.01 -13.50 -13.00
N ARG A 419 -19.27 -13.12 -12.81
CA ARG A 419 -20.42 -14.01 -13.01
C ARG A 419 -20.57 -14.48 -14.45
N GLU A 420 -20.45 -13.57 -15.41
CA GLU A 420 -20.54 -13.87 -16.84
C GLU A 420 -19.40 -14.76 -17.33
N THR A 421 -18.19 -14.50 -16.86
CA THR A 421 -16.98 -15.24 -17.29
C THR A 421 -16.79 -16.56 -16.54
N ASN A 422 -17.47 -16.77 -15.41
CA ASN A 422 -17.40 -18.00 -14.61
C ASN A 422 -18.82 -18.53 -14.29
N PRO A 423 -19.66 -18.81 -15.30
CA PRO A 423 -21.05 -19.18 -15.09
C PRO A 423 -21.19 -20.48 -14.28
N THR A 424 -20.18 -21.35 -14.29
CA THR A 424 -20.16 -22.58 -13.48
C THR A 424 -20.22 -22.30 -11.98
N TYR A 425 -19.79 -21.14 -11.49
CA TYR A 425 -19.88 -20.79 -10.08
C TYR A 425 -21.27 -20.31 -9.64
N PHE A 426 -22.13 -19.94 -10.60
CA PHE A 426 -23.39 -19.23 -10.32
C PHE A 426 -24.62 -19.89 -10.94
N SER A 427 -24.45 -20.96 -11.73
CA SER A 427 -25.55 -21.65 -12.42
C SER A 427 -25.52 -23.16 -12.20
N ASN A 428 -26.67 -23.82 -12.34
CA ASN A 428 -26.86 -25.27 -12.16
C ASN A 428 -26.33 -25.78 -10.82
N ILE A 429 -26.65 -25.07 -9.74
CA ILE A 429 -26.17 -25.39 -8.41
C ILE A 429 -26.86 -26.65 -7.90
N ASP A 430 -26.07 -27.68 -7.63
CA ASP A 430 -26.55 -28.90 -7.00
C ASP A 430 -26.54 -28.72 -5.49
N TYR A 431 -27.70 -28.37 -4.93
CA TYR A 431 -27.84 -28.17 -3.49
C TYR A 431 -27.60 -29.45 -2.68
N SER A 432 -27.81 -30.63 -3.26
CA SER A 432 -27.44 -31.89 -2.59
C SER A 432 -25.93 -31.97 -2.44
N LYS A 433 -25.18 -31.52 -3.45
CA LYS A 433 -23.72 -31.45 -3.39
C LYS A 433 -23.21 -30.41 -2.41
N LEU A 434 -23.87 -29.25 -2.32
CA LEU A 434 -23.58 -28.24 -1.31
C LEU A 434 -23.81 -28.78 0.11
N LEU A 435 -24.88 -29.56 0.31
CA LEU A 435 -25.16 -30.23 1.57
C LEU A 435 -24.06 -31.26 1.88
N GLU A 436 -23.70 -32.14 0.93
CA GLU A 436 -22.61 -33.11 1.11
C GLU A 436 -21.28 -32.43 1.50
N LEU A 437 -20.92 -31.31 0.86
CA LEU A 437 -19.71 -30.54 1.19
C LEU A 437 -19.75 -30.00 2.63
N GLY A 438 -20.91 -29.51 3.05
CA GLY A 438 -21.12 -29.00 4.39
C GLY A 438 -21.16 -30.09 5.46
N GLU A 439 -21.79 -31.24 5.17
CA GLU A 439 -21.80 -32.44 6.02
C GLU A 439 -20.42 -33.08 6.13
N ALA A 440 -19.61 -33.00 5.07
CA ALA A 440 -18.19 -33.30 5.10
C ALA A 440 -17.40 -32.31 5.97
N GLU A 441 -18.03 -31.25 6.46
CA GLU A 441 -17.44 -30.34 7.44
C GLU A 441 -16.22 -29.57 6.86
N ILE A 442 -16.21 -29.35 5.53
CA ILE A 442 -15.16 -28.60 4.81
C ILE A 442 -15.19 -27.13 5.18
N PHE A 443 -16.37 -26.57 5.40
CA PHE A 443 -16.56 -25.20 5.85
C PHE A 443 -17.55 -25.13 7.01
N THR A 444 -17.38 -24.14 7.87
CA THR A 444 -18.25 -23.95 9.03
C THR A 444 -18.37 -22.47 9.36
N VAL A 445 -19.60 -22.00 9.59
CA VAL A 445 -19.91 -20.66 10.06
C VAL A 445 -20.50 -20.78 11.46
N PRO A 446 -19.71 -20.61 12.53
CA PRO A 446 -20.27 -20.63 13.87
C PRO A 446 -21.15 -19.40 14.14
N PRO A 447 -22.04 -19.49 15.15
CA PRO A 447 -22.93 -18.40 15.54
C PRO A 447 -22.22 -17.30 16.34
N TYR A 448 -20.96 -17.50 16.73
CA TYR A 448 -20.16 -16.55 17.49
C TYR A 448 -19.26 -15.69 16.59
N VAL A 449 -18.84 -14.57 17.15
CA VAL A 449 -17.99 -13.54 16.53
C VAL A 449 -16.67 -13.45 17.27
N ASP A 450 -15.67 -12.82 16.67
CA ASP A 450 -14.41 -12.51 17.36
C ASP A 450 -14.56 -11.33 18.35
N GLN A 451 -13.46 -10.93 19.00
CA GLN A 451 -13.44 -9.82 19.95
C GLN A 451 -13.86 -8.46 19.35
N ASN A 452 -13.90 -8.33 18.03
CA ASN A 452 -14.29 -7.11 17.32
C ASN A 452 -15.69 -7.23 16.70
N GLY A 453 -16.43 -8.30 17.00
CA GLY A 453 -17.77 -8.53 16.45
C GLY A 453 -17.77 -9.07 15.02
N ARG A 454 -16.63 -9.54 14.50
CA ARG A 454 -16.51 -10.04 13.12
C ARG A 454 -16.91 -11.51 13.05
N ARG A 455 -17.63 -11.89 11.97
CA ARG A 455 -17.99 -13.29 11.71
C ARG A 455 -16.75 -14.13 11.43
N LEU A 456 -16.71 -15.32 11.99
CA LEU A 456 -15.68 -16.33 11.75
C LEU A 456 -16.13 -17.28 10.65
N LEU A 457 -15.25 -17.57 9.71
CA LEU A 457 -15.45 -18.61 8.69
C LEU A 457 -14.30 -19.61 8.78
N TYR A 458 -14.62 -20.88 8.96
CA TYR A 458 -13.62 -21.94 9.04
C TYR A 458 -13.59 -22.74 7.75
N PHE A 459 -12.38 -23.06 7.27
CA PHE A 459 -12.14 -24.02 6.20
C PHE A 459 -11.22 -25.12 6.69
N ARG A 460 -11.64 -26.38 6.53
CA ARG A 460 -10.86 -27.56 6.90
C ARG A 460 -10.48 -28.31 5.64
N ILE A 461 -9.23 -28.12 5.21
CA ILE A 461 -8.73 -28.70 3.96
C ILE A 461 -8.65 -30.24 4.06
N GLU A 462 -8.39 -30.80 5.24
CA GLU A 462 -8.35 -32.26 5.44
C GLU A 462 -9.66 -32.98 5.04
N ASN A 463 -10.78 -32.27 5.13
CA ASN A 463 -12.10 -32.80 4.81
C ASN A 463 -12.45 -32.72 3.33
N TRP A 464 -11.65 -31.98 2.52
CA TRP A 464 -11.91 -31.85 1.10
C TRP A 464 -11.36 -33.06 0.33
N ASN A 465 -12.21 -34.06 0.11
CA ASN A 465 -11.85 -35.18 -0.75
C ASN A 465 -11.83 -34.76 -2.23
N THR A 466 -10.64 -34.52 -2.77
CA THR A 466 -10.44 -34.07 -4.16
C THR A 466 -10.87 -35.07 -5.24
N SER A 467 -11.16 -36.32 -4.89
CA SER A 467 -11.72 -37.31 -5.82
C SER A 467 -13.25 -37.31 -5.83
N GLN A 468 -13.88 -36.70 -4.82
CA GLN A 468 -15.34 -36.61 -4.68
C GLN A 468 -15.87 -35.21 -5.02
N PHE A 469 -15.08 -34.17 -4.76
CA PHE A 469 -15.45 -32.77 -4.96
C PHE A 469 -14.39 -32.04 -5.75
N THR A 470 -14.83 -31.37 -6.82
CA THR A 470 -14.02 -30.50 -7.66
C THR A 470 -13.80 -29.14 -6.99
N PRO A 471 -12.76 -28.38 -7.40
CA PRO A 471 -12.60 -27.01 -6.94
C PRO A 471 -13.77 -26.10 -7.31
N ASP A 472 -14.46 -26.36 -8.43
CA ASP A 472 -15.58 -25.53 -8.86
C ASP A 472 -16.79 -25.70 -7.94
N GLU A 473 -17.10 -26.94 -7.50
CA GLU A 473 -18.13 -27.21 -6.48
C GLU A 473 -17.76 -26.57 -5.13
N LEU A 474 -16.47 -26.59 -4.76
CA LEU A 474 -16.01 -25.91 -3.55
C LEU A 474 -16.21 -24.38 -3.64
N PHE A 475 -15.91 -23.76 -4.79
CA PHE A 475 -16.15 -22.33 -5.00
C PHE A 475 -17.63 -21.99 -5.00
N GLN A 476 -18.50 -22.82 -5.59
CA GLN A 476 -19.96 -22.63 -5.51
C GLN A 476 -20.41 -22.54 -4.03
N ALA A 477 -19.93 -23.46 -3.19
CA ALA A 477 -20.26 -23.46 -1.77
C ALA A 477 -19.71 -22.23 -1.03
N ILE A 478 -18.46 -21.84 -1.30
CA ILE A 478 -17.85 -20.64 -0.71
C ILE A 478 -18.64 -19.38 -1.08
N ILE A 479 -18.99 -19.23 -2.36
CA ILE A 479 -19.73 -18.08 -2.85
C ILE A 479 -21.13 -18.05 -2.23
N PHE A 480 -21.79 -19.20 -2.09
CA PHE A 480 -23.07 -19.32 -1.39
C PHE A 480 -22.97 -18.85 0.07
N LEU A 481 -21.94 -19.28 0.81
CA LEU A 481 -21.70 -18.86 2.19
C LEU A 481 -21.45 -17.36 2.30
N ILE A 482 -20.61 -16.80 1.42
CA ILE A 482 -20.32 -15.37 1.41
C ILE A 482 -21.59 -14.58 1.11
N ASN A 483 -22.38 -15.00 0.11
CA ASN A 483 -23.64 -14.35 -0.23
C ASN A 483 -24.64 -14.39 0.93
N ALA A 484 -24.70 -15.48 1.69
CA ALA A 484 -25.51 -15.57 2.90
C ALA A 484 -24.98 -14.67 4.04
N ALA A 485 -23.66 -14.59 4.21
CA ALA A 485 -23.03 -13.77 5.26
C ALA A 485 -23.22 -12.26 5.02
N ILE A 486 -23.11 -11.80 3.76
CA ILE A 486 -23.34 -10.39 3.42
C ILE A 486 -24.81 -9.98 3.47
N LEU A 487 -25.73 -10.87 3.82
CA LEU A 487 -27.11 -10.46 4.11
C LEU A 487 -27.19 -9.72 5.46
N GLU A 488 -26.23 -9.95 6.36
CA GLU A 488 -26.16 -9.25 7.65
C GLU A 488 -25.46 -7.88 7.50
N PRO A 489 -26.13 -6.76 7.79
CA PRO A 489 -25.51 -5.43 7.76
C PRO A 489 -24.26 -5.32 8.64
N LYS A 490 -24.27 -5.94 9.82
CA LYS A 490 -23.10 -5.97 10.72
C LYS A 490 -21.88 -6.62 10.07
N HIS A 491 -22.07 -7.68 9.29
CA HIS A 491 -20.97 -8.32 8.56
C HIS A 491 -20.47 -7.45 7.40
N GLN A 492 -21.37 -6.77 6.68
CA GLN A 492 -20.97 -5.80 5.64
C GLN A 492 -20.11 -4.66 6.22
N ILE A 493 -20.43 -4.20 7.44
CA ILE A 493 -19.73 -3.11 8.13
C ILE A 493 -18.40 -3.58 8.73
N LEU A 494 -18.39 -4.66 9.52
CA LEU A 494 -17.18 -5.09 10.27
C LEU A 494 -16.26 -6.01 9.46
N GLY A 495 -16.79 -6.63 8.40
CA GLY A 495 -16.13 -7.70 7.67
C GLY A 495 -16.15 -9.04 8.42
N GLY A 496 -15.40 -10.00 7.90
CA GLY A 496 -15.17 -11.30 8.51
C GLY A 496 -13.71 -11.68 8.57
N ILE A 497 -13.40 -12.69 9.37
CA ILE A 497 -12.10 -13.34 9.37
C ILE A 497 -12.25 -14.82 9.00
N CYS A 498 -11.26 -15.32 8.30
CA CYS A 498 -11.22 -16.68 7.79
C CYS A 498 -10.13 -17.46 8.52
N ILE A 499 -10.44 -18.65 9.03
CA ILE A 499 -9.47 -19.58 9.61
C ILE A 499 -9.40 -20.80 8.70
N ILE A 500 -8.27 -20.96 8.00
CA ILE A 500 -7.99 -22.08 7.12
C ILE A 500 -7.08 -23.05 7.84
N ASP A 501 -7.66 -24.19 8.22
CA ASP A 501 -6.95 -25.32 8.79
C ASP A 501 -6.42 -26.20 7.66
N VAL A 502 -5.11 -26.18 7.47
CA VAL A 502 -4.39 -26.93 6.45
C VAL A 502 -3.79 -28.22 7.00
N ASN A 503 -4.26 -28.70 8.15
CA ASN A 503 -3.90 -30.01 8.66
C ASN A 503 -4.15 -31.09 7.59
N ASN A 504 -3.30 -32.11 7.54
CA ASN A 504 -3.39 -33.22 6.57
C ASN A 504 -3.52 -32.79 5.09
N LEU A 505 -3.01 -31.62 4.71
CA LEU A 505 -2.93 -31.22 3.30
C LEU A 505 -2.07 -32.23 2.52
N GLY A 506 -2.71 -33.07 1.71
CA GLY A 506 -2.07 -34.01 0.79
C GLY A 506 -1.72 -33.43 -0.58
N ALA A 507 -0.93 -34.19 -1.36
CA ALA A 507 -0.50 -33.82 -2.70
C ALA A 507 -1.67 -33.63 -3.69
N GLY A 508 -2.79 -34.33 -3.47
CA GLY A 508 -4.02 -34.15 -4.25
C GLY A 508 -4.58 -32.73 -4.15
N HIS A 509 -4.54 -32.09 -2.97
CA HIS A 509 -4.95 -30.69 -2.81
C HIS A 509 -3.96 -29.74 -3.50
N ALA A 510 -2.65 -29.98 -3.30
CA ALA A 510 -1.60 -29.14 -3.88
C ALA A 510 -1.61 -29.14 -5.41
N TRP A 511 -2.04 -30.24 -6.05
CA TRP A 511 -2.20 -30.35 -7.50
C TRP A 511 -3.15 -29.30 -8.10
N TYR A 512 -4.14 -28.84 -7.34
CA TYR A 512 -5.10 -27.85 -7.80
C TYR A 512 -4.63 -26.39 -7.62
N LEU A 513 -3.49 -26.13 -6.99
CA LEU A 513 -2.93 -24.77 -6.82
C LEU A 513 -2.36 -24.23 -8.14
N THR A 514 -3.25 -23.95 -9.08
CA THR A 514 -2.95 -23.43 -10.41
C THR A 514 -3.21 -21.92 -10.48
N PRO A 515 -2.66 -21.20 -11.48
CA PRO A 515 -2.96 -19.78 -11.71
C PRO A 515 -4.46 -19.48 -11.85
N LYS A 516 -5.24 -20.39 -12.46
CA LYS A 516 -6.70 -20.26 -12.56
C LYS A 516 -7.33 -20.23 -11.17
N ILE A 517 -6.98 -21.18 -10.30
CA ILE A 517 -7.51 -21.27 -8.93
C ILE A 517 -7.06 -20.09 -8.08
N ALA A 518 -5.80 -19.66 -8.19
CA ALA A 518 -5.30 -18.46 -7.52
C ALA A 518 -6.11 -17.21 -7.92
N LYS A 519 -6.40 -17.05 -9.22
CA LYS A 519 -7.25 -15.96 -9.72
C LYS A 519 -8.68 -16.05 -9.16
N SER A 520 -9.28 -17.25 -9.11
CA SER A 520 -10.60 -17.45 -8.50
C SER A 520 -10.59 -17.14 -6.99
N MET A 521 -9.56 -17.52 -6.25
CA MET A 521 -9.41 -17.19 -4.83
C MET A 521 -9.37 -15.67 -4.60
N VAL A 522 -8.58 -14.95 -5.40
CA VAL A 522 -8.46 -13.48 -5.33
C VAL A 522 -9.79 -12.81 -5.72
N ALA A 523 -10.43 -13.29 -6.78
CA ALA A 523 -11.72 -12.77 -7.24
C ALA A 523 -12.81 -12.94 -6.18
N VAL A 524 -13.01 -14.18 -5.71
CA VAL A 524 -14.02 -14.52 -4.71
C VAL A 524 -13.74 -13.83 -3.39
N GLY A 525 -12.49 -13.78 -2.93
CA GLY A 525 -12.12 -13.22 -1.63
C GLY A 525 -12.02 -11.70 -1.57
N TYR A 526 -11.77 -11.01 -2.68
CA TYR A 526 -11.41 -9.59 -2.61
C TYR A 526 -11.93 -8.70 -3.74
N SER A 527 -11.84 -9.12 -5.00
CA SER A 527 -12.04 -8.19 -6.13
C SER A 527 -13.40 -8.29 -6.82
N SER A 528 -14.20 -9.32 -6.53
CA SER A 528 -15.42 -9.60 -7.29
C SER A 528 -16.66 -9.85 -6.44
N LEU A 529 -16.59 -10.05 -5.12
CA LEU A 529 -17.78 -10.16 -4.26
C LEU A 529 -17.87 -8.98 -3.27
N PRO A 530 -19.07 -8.43 -3.01
CA PRO A 530 -19.28 -7.27 -2.12
C PRO A 530 -19.24 -7.65 -0.64
N HIS A 531 -18.12 -8.20 -0.21
CA HIS A 531 -17.83 -8.55 1.17
C HIS A 531 -16.44 -8.03 1.57
N ARG A 532 -16.13 -8.11 2.87
CA ARG A 532 -14.85 -7.69 3.42
C ARG A 532 -14.22 -8.82 4.22
N ILE A 533 -13.02 -9.21 3.83
CA ILE A 533 -12.16 -10.11 4.61
C ILE A 533 -11.11 -9.24 5.31
N GLU A 534 -11.11 -9.26 6.64
CA GLU A 534 -10.14 -8.52 7.45
C GLU A 534 -8.83 -9.29 7.62
N ALA A 535 -8.91 -10.61 7.78
CA ALA A 535 -7.74 -11.47 7.88
C ALA A 535 -8.05 -12.91 7.46
N VAL A 536 -7.02 -13.60 6.96
CA VAL A 536 -7.02 -15.04 6.67
C VAL A 536 -5.92 -15.69 7.50
N HIS A 537 -6.32 -16.41 8.54
CA HIS A 537 -5.44 -17.13 9.44
C HIS A 537 -5.24 -18.56 8.95
N ILE A 538 -3.99 -18.95 8.65
CA ILE A 538 -3.64 -20.32 8.28
C ILE A 538 -3.01 -21.01 9.47
N VAL A 539 -3.56 -22.18 9.84
CA VAL A 539 -3.13 -22.96 11.00
C VAL A 539 -2.81 -24.41 10.62
N ASN A 540 -2.02 -25.09 11.45
CA ASN A 540 -1.62 -26.50 11.26
C ASN A 540 -0.87 -26.75 9.94
N GLY A 541 -0.01 -25.80 9.54
CA GLY A 541 0.86 -25.91 8.36
C GLY A 541 1.84 -27.08 8.46
N SER A 542 2.03 -27.79 7.34
CA SER A 542 3.06 -28.81 7.17
C SER A 542 4.15 -28.35 6.19
N LYS A 543 5.28 -29.08 6.10
CA LYS A 543 6.30 -28.80 5.08
C LYS A 543 5.76 -28.86 3.64
N LEU A 544 4.74 -29.69 3.40
CA LEU A 544 4.08 -29.74 2.11
C LEU A 544 3.23 -28.48 1.86
N PHE A 545 2.57 -27.96 2.89
CA PHE A 545 1.91 -26.66 2.82
C PHE A 545 2.92 -25.55 2.52
N ASP A 546 4.09 -25.50 3.18
CA ASP A 546 5.09 -24.46 2.93
C ASP A 546 5.53 -24.44 1.45
N TYR A 547 5.75 -25.62 0.88
CA TYR A 547 6.06 -25.77 -0.55
C TYR A 547 4.90 -25.31 -1.44
N ALA A 548 3.69 -25.79 -1.17
CA ALA A 548 2.49 -25.49 -1.93
C ALA A 548 2.14 -23.98 -1.88
N PHE A 549 2.23 -23.37 -0.70
CA PHE A 549 2.06 -21.94 -0.51
C PHE A 549 3.19 -21.14 -1.16
N GLY A 550 4.43 -21.64 -1.15
CA GLY A 550 5.54 -21.04 -1.90
C GLY A 550 5.28 -20.94 -3.41
N LEU A 551 4.54 -21.89 -3.99
CA LEU A 551 4.09 -21.83 -5.38
C LEU A 551 2.90 -20.90 -5.60
N LEU A 552 1.99 -20.81 -4.62
CA LEU A 552 0.80 -19.97 -4.69
C LEU A 552 1.11 -18.49 -4.43
N LYS A 553 1.99 -18.17 -3.48
CA LYS A 553 2.30 -16.82 -2.99
C LYS A 553 2.69 -15.83 -4.10
N PRO A 554 3.48 -16.20 -5.13
CA PRO A 554 3.78 -15.32 -6.25
C PRO A 554 2.56 -14.95 -7.10
N LEU A 555 1.51 -15.78 -7.09
CA LEU A 555 0.26 -15.57 -7.85
C LEU A 555 -0.74 -14.68 -7.11
N LEU A 556 -0.48 -14.36 -5.84
CA LEU A 556 -1.35 -13.53 -5.01
C LEU A 556 -0.88 -12.06 -5.03
N PRO A 557 -1.78 -11.10 -5.25
CA PRO A 557 -1.48 -9.68 -5.09
C PRO A 557 -1.02 -9.34 -3.67
N GLU A 558 -0.20 -8.31 -3.51
CA GLU A 558 0.39 -7.95 -2.22
C GLU A 558 -0.67 -7.62 -1.16
N TYR A 559 -1.73 -6.90 -1.51
CA TYR A 559 -2.83 -6.58 -0.59
C TYR A 559 -3.56 -7.83 -0.07
N VAL A 560 -3.56 -8.93 -0.83
CA VAL A 560 -4.07 -10.24 -0.38
C VAL A 560 -3.06 -10.91 0.54
N ARG A 561 -1.76 -10.86 0.17
CA ARG A 561 -0.69 -11.45 0.99
C ARG A 561 -0.60 -10.84 2.38
N GLN A 562 -0.77 -9.52 2.49
CA GLN A 562 -0.76 -8.80 3.78
C GLN A 562 -1.90 -9.23 4.71
N LYS A 563 -3.01 -9.74 4.15
CA LYS A 563 -4.14 -10.26 4.92
C LYS A 563 -3.98 -11.73 5.31
N ILE A 564 -2.99 -12.44 4.78
CA ILE A 564 -2.72 -13.85 5.10
C ILE A 564 -1.71 -13.93 6.24
N ILE A 565 -2.12 -14.53 7.36
CA ILE A 565 -1.30 -14.70 8.56
C ILE A 565 -1.10 -16.19 8.77
N ILE A 566 0.14 -16.66 8.70
CA ILE A 566 0.48 -18.08 8.90
C ILE A 566 0.96 -18.27 10.33
N HIS A 567 0.31 -19.16 11.06
CA HIS A 567 0.60 -19.43 12.46
C HIS A 567 1.46 -20.70 12.61
N SER A 568 2.55 -20.59 13.37
CA SER A 568 3.41 -21.72 13.74
C SER A 568 2.73 -22.67 14.74
N ASP A 569 1.83 -22.13 15.56
CA ASP A 569 1.18 -22.79 16.68
C ASP A 569 -0.12 -22.03 17.04
N LEU A 570 -0.91 -22.60 17.94
CA LEU A 570 -2.17 -21.98 18.38
C LEU A 570 -1.94 -20.72 19.23
N ASP A 571 -0.83 -20.62 19.96
CA ASP A 571 -0.53 -19.41 20.75
C ASP A 571 -0.34 -18.20 19.83
N SER A 572 0.25 -18.40 18.65
CA SER A 572 0.34 -17.39 17.58
C SER A 572 -1.04 -16.98 17.07
N LEU A 573 -1.98 -17.91 16.90
CA LEU A 573 -3.38 -17.60 16.54
C LEU A 573 -4.06 -16.79 17.65
N HIS A 574 -3.83 -17.14 18.92
CA HIS A 574 -4.49 -16.53 20.07
C HIS A 574 -4.11 -15.06 20.29
N LYS A 575 -2.99 -14.61 19.71
CA LYS A 575 -2.65 -13.17 19.64
C LYS A 575 -3.60 -12.38 18.75
N TRP A 576 -4.27 -13.05 17.80
CA TRP A 576 -5.17 -12.42 16.84
C TRP A 576 -6.64 -12.69 17.11
N VAL A 577 -6.98 -13.88 17.64
CA VAL A 577 -8.35 -14.25 17.99
C VAL A 577 -8.34 -14.87 19.38
N LEU A 578 -8.99 -14.23 20.35
CA LEU A 578 -8.90 -14.68 21.75
C LEU A 578 -9.54 -16.08 21.90
N PRO A 579 -8.95 -16.98 22.71
CA PRO A 579 -9.45 -18.36 22.91
C PRO A 579 -10.94 -18.46 23.27
N LYS A 580 -11.46 -17.46 24.00
CA LYS A 580 -12.88 -17.44 24.39
C LYS A 580 -13.86 -17.36 23.20
N TYR A 581 -13.40 -16.99 22.01
CA TYR A 581 -14.18 -16.92 20.76
C TYR A 581 -13.91 -18.09 19.81
N LEU A 582 -13.06 -19.05 20.20
CA LEU A 582 -12.65 -20.16 19.35
C LEU A 582 -13.29 -21.49 19.80
N PRO A 583 -13.47 -22.46 18.89
CA PRO A 583 -13.73 -23.84 19.25
C PRO A 583 -12.56 -24.48 20.00
N LYS A 584 -12.84 -25.53 20.78
CA LYS A 584 -11.85 -26.33 21.52
C LYS A 584 -10.70 -26.82 20.64
N ARG A 585 -10.97 -27.18 19.38
CA ARG A 585 -9.94 -27.67 18.45
C ARG A 585 -8.86 -26.63 18.13
N TYR A 586 -9.17 -25.34 18.25
CA TYR A 586 -8.23 -24.23 18.09
C TYR A 586 -7.84 -23.63 19.44
N GLY A 587 -7.92 -24.40 20.53
CA GLY A 587 -7.53 -23.98 21.87
C GLY A 587 -8.54 -23.12 22.60
N GLY A 588 -9.78 -23.02 22.10
CA GLY A 588 -10.83 -22.22 22.71
C GLY A 588 -11.79 -22.98 23.62
N ILE A 589 -12.92 -22.34 23.94
CA ILE A 589 -13.92 -22.86 24.90
C ILE A 589 -15.17 -23.45 24.24
N HIS A 590 -15.45 -23.07 22.99
CA HIS A 590 -16.69 -23.46 22.30
C HIS A 590 -16.62 -24.89 21.75
N LYS A 591 -17.77 -25.55 21.61
CA LYS A 591 -17.85 -26.81 20.86
C LYS A 591 -17.60 -26.54 19.37
N ASP A 592 -17.14 -27.57 18.66
CA ASP A 592 -17.13 -27.52 17.20
C ASP A 592 -18.57 -27.39 16.71
N TYR A 593 -18.82 -26.36 15.89
CA TYR A 593 -20.13 -26.10 15.30
C TYR A 593 -20.26 -26.92 14.02
N ARG A 594 -21.44 -27.50 13.77
CA ARG A 594 -21.68 -28.28 12.56
C ARG A 594 -22.36 -27.44 11.50
N TYR A 595 -22.05 -27.71 10.24
CA TYR A 595 -22.69 -27.04 9.11
C TYR A 595 -24.22 -27.16 9.15
N ASN A 596 -24.76 -28.33 9.53
CA ASN A 596 -26.21 -28.55 9.60
C ASN A 596 -26.89 -27.64 10.64
N GLU A 597 -26.20 -27.24 11.71
CA GLU A 597 -26.74 -26.27 12.68
C GLU A 597 -26.86 -24.87 12.02
N TRP A 598 -25.89 -24.45 11.20
CA TRP A 598 -25.98 -23.21 10.39
C TRP A 598 -27.06 -23.32 9.31
N LEU A 599 -27.10 -24.42 8.57
CA LEU A 599 -28.05 -24.63 7.49
C LEU A 599 -29.50 -24.57 7.98
N SER A 600 -29.77 -25.13 9.16
CA SER A 600 -31.09 -25.05 9.80
C SER A 600 -31.50 -23.61 10.14
N THR A 601 -30.54 -22.71 10.39
CA THR A 601 -30.83 -21.29 10.61
C THR A 601 -31.24 -20.62 9.30
N VAL A 602 -30.56 -20.96 8.21
CA VAL A 602 -30.83 -20.42 6.87
C VAL A 602 -32.17 -20.95 6.34
N SER A 603 -32.43 -22.26 6.44
CA SER A 603 -33.65 -22.89 5.90
C SER A 603 -34.93 -22.44 6.60
N ASN A 604 -34.85 -22.02 7.87
CA ASN A 604 -36.00 -21.55 8.64
C ASN A 604 -36.27 -20.05 8.50
N ASN A 605 -35.48 -19.31 7.71
CA ASN A 605 -35.64 -17.87 7.54
C ASN A 605 -36.10 -17.54 6.10
N GLU A 606 -37.38 -17.22 5.96
CA GLU A 606 -38.01 -17.02 4.65
C GLU A 606 -37.44 -15.82 3.89
N ASP A 607 -37.08 -14.74 4.60
CA ASP A 607 -36.44 -13.55 4.01
C ASP A 607 -35.05 -13.88 3.44
N LEU A 608 -34.26 -14.71 4.13
CA LEU A 608 -32.96 -15.17 3.62
C LEU A 608 -33.11 -16.03 2.38
N LEU A 609 -34.11 -16.89 2.34
CA LEU A 609 -34.33 -17.77 1.19
C LEU A 609 -34.74 -16.99 -0.05
N GLU A 610 -35.62 -16.00 0.08
CA GLU A 610 -36.00 -15.10 -1.02
C GLU A 610 -34.81 -14.27 -1.51
N GLU A 611 -34.02 -13.79 -0.57
CA GLU A 611 -32.84 -13.00 -0.86
C GLU A 611 -31.78 -13.84 -1.60
N ILE A 612 -31.54 -15.09 -1.19
CA ILE A 612 -30.63 -16.01 -1.89
C ILE A 612 -31.14 -16.34 -3.30
N GLU A 613 -32.44 -16.60 -3.50
CA GLU A 613 -32.99 -16.86 -4.84
C GLU A 613 -32.75 -15.69 -5.80
N SER A 614 -32.80 -14.45 -5.29
CA SER A 614 -32.54 -13.24 -6.10
C SER A 614 -31.13 -13.22 -6.73
N TYR A 615 -30.17 -13.96 -6.15
CA TYR A 615 -28.80 -14.08 -6.65
C TYR A 615 -28.63 -15.11 -7.78
N GLY A 616 -29.71 -15.70 -8.27
CA GLY A 616 -29.71 -16.72 -9.33
C GLY A 616 -29.62 -18.16 -8.83
N TYR A 617 -29.78 -18.37 -7.52
CA TYR A 617 -29.88 -19.68 -6.88
C TYR A 617 -31.31 -20.24 -7.00
N THR A 618 -31.78 -20.43 -8.23
CA THR A 618 -33.14 -20.94 -8.49
C THR A 618 -33.32 -22.36 -7.93
N GLY A 619 -34.49 -22.64 -7.36
CA GLY A 619 -34.81 -23.95 -6.75
C GLY A 619 -34.15 -24.20 -5.38
N GLY A 620 -33.30 -23.27 -4.91
CA GLY A 620 -32.64 -23.38 -3.60
C GLY A 620 -33.61 -23.24 -2.43
N LYS A 621 -34.62 -22.37 -2.55
CA LYS A 621 -35.65 -22.19 -1.51
C LYS A 621 -36.43 -23.48 -1.26
N ASP A 622 -36.90 -24.12 -2.33
CA ASP A 622 -37.68 -25.37 -2.24
C ASP A 622 -36.82 -26.51 -1.66
N PHE A 623 -35.56 -26.61 -2.09
CA PHE A 623 -34.64 -27.61 -1.54
C PHE A 623 -34.34 -27.36 -0.05
N LEU A 624 -33.98 -26.12 0.32
CA LEU A 624 -33.65 -25.78 1.70
C LEU A 624 -34.86 -25.94 2.64
N LYS A 625 -36.08 -25.65 2.17
CA LYS A 625 -37.33 -25.94 2.91
C LYS A 625 -37.63 -27.43 3.06
N SER A 626 -37.06 -28.28 2.22
CA SER A 626 -37.27 -29.74 2.26
C SER A 626 -36.36 -30.48 3.26
N LEU A 627 -35.29 -29.81 3.73
CA LEU A 627 -34.37 -30.27 4.77
C LEU A 627 -34.96 -30.01 6.16
#